data_AF-A0A3S8ZT61-F1
#
_entry.id   AF-A0A3S8ZT61-F1
#
_cell.length_a   1.000
_cell.length_b   1.000
_cell.length_c   1.000
_cell.angle_alpha   90.00
_cell.angle_beta   90.00
_cell.angle_gamma   90.00
#
_symmetry.space_group_name_H-M   'P 1'
#
loop_
_entity.id
_entity.type
_entity.pdbx_description
1 polymer ?
#
loop_
_entity_poly.entity_id
_entity_poly.type
_entity_poly.pdbx_seq_one_letter_code
_entity_poly.pdbx_strand_id
1 'polypeptide(L)'
;MEKQQVLHKGQVARGYLRAGTQILVQRGRLFIQYTPHYMGACLPAQTQVLLEGELELTVEAGWLSLTGDGVEILIIDPVPARCWILKIQELLPGFKGLKAYKKS
;
A
#
# COMPACT_ATOMS: atom_id res chain seq x y z
N MET A 1 -1.50 -8.49 -14.45
CA MET A 1 -2.36 -9.22 -13.50
C MET A 1 -3.20 -8.20 -12.78
N GLU A 2 -4.49 -8.46 -12.66
CA GLU A 2 -5.42 -7.57 -11.97
C GLU A 2 -5.84 -8.19 -10.64
N LYS A 3 -5.89 -7.38 -9.59
CA LYS A 3 -6.39 -7.80 -8.28
C LYS A 3 -7.29 -6.72 -7.71
N GLN A 4 -8.54 -7.07 -7.49
CA GLN A 4 -9.49 -6.23 -6.77
C GLN A 4 -9.37 -6.49 -5.27
N GLN A 5 -9.45 -5.43 -4.47
CA GLN A 5 -9.36 -5.51 -3.02
C GLN A 5 -10.26 -4.47 -2.38
N VAL A 6 -10.93 -4.85 -1.30
CA VAL A 6 -11.63 -3.91 -0.42
C VAL A 6 -10.83 -3.80 0.88
N LEU A 7 -10.59 -2.57 1.35
CA LEU A 7 -10.00 -2.31 2.66
C LEU A 7 -11.08 -1.80 3.61
N HIS A 8 -11.33 -2.57 4.66
CA HIS A 8 -12.28 -2.20 5.71
C HIS A 8 -11.61 -1.36 6.80
N LYS A 9 -12.43 -0.72 7.64
CA LYS A 9 -11.96 0.05 8.79
C LYS A 9 -10.91 -0.69 9.61
N GLY A 10 -9.78 -0.03 9.85
CA GLY A 10 -8.68 -0.58 10.65
C GLY A 10 -7.80 -1.59 9.89
N GLN A 11 -8.07 -1.88 8.62
CA GLN A 11 -7.19 -2.70 7.80
C GLN A 11 -6.11 -1.86 7.12
N VAL A 12 -4.92 -2.47 7.00
CA VAL A 12 -3.81 -1.92 6.23
C VAL A 12 -3.32 -2.99 5.27
N ALA A 13 -3.31 -2.70 3.98
CA ALA A 13 -2.60 -3.56 3.02
C ALA A 13 -1.16 -3.07 2.89
N ARG A 14 -0.19 -3.94 3.23
CA ARG A 14 1.24 -3.65 3.11
C ARG A 14 1.88 -4.57 2.11
N GLY A 15 2.74 -4.04 1.27
CA GLY A 15 3.45 -4.85 0.30
C GLY A 15 4.55 -4.10 -0.43
N TYR A 16 5.33 -4.85 -1.17
CA TYR A 16 6.30 -4.31 -2.11
C TYR A 16 5.66 -4.27 -3.50
N LEU A 17 5.65 -3.09 -4.11
CA LEU A 17 5.19 -2.90 -5.49
C LEU A 17 6.36 -2.61 -6.41
N ARG A 18 6.21 -3.00 -7.67
CA ARG A 18 7.20 -2.72 -8.71
C ARG A 18 6.88 -1.42 -9.43
N ALA A 19 7.87 -0.86 -10.10
CA ALA A 19 7.64 0.19 -11.08
C ALA A 19 6.66 -0.30 -12.16
N GLY A 20 5.77 0.59 -12.61
CA GLY A 20 4.72 0.30 -13.58
C GLY A 20 3.42 -0.24 -12.98
N THR A 21 3.34 -0.46 -11.67
CA THR A 21 2.08 -0.83 -11.00
C THR A 21 1.08 0.30 -11.09
N GLN A 22 -0.18 -0.01 -11.38
CA GLN A 22 -1.28 0.95 -11.28
C GLN A 22 -2.19 0.61 -10.10
N ILE A 23 -2.61 1.63 -9.35
CA ILE A 23 -3.61 1.53 -8.27
C ILE A 23 -4.76 2.48 -8.61
N LEU A 24 -5.92 1.92 -8.91
CA LEU A 24 -7.15 2.66 -9.17
C LEU A 24 -8.05 2.59 -7.95
N VAL A 25 -8.57 3.73 -7.50
CA VAL A 25 -9.65 3.76 -6.50
C VAL A 25 -10.99 3.66 -7.23
N GLN A 26 -11.66 2.53 -7.10
CA GLN A 26 -12.99 2.33 -7.68
C GLN A 26 -14.08 2.99 -6.85
N ARG A 27 -13.88 3.07 -5.52
CA ARG A 27 -14.84 3.69 -4.60
C ARG A 27 -14.17 4.13 -3.31
N GLY A 28 -14.57 5.29 -2.80
CA GLY A 28 -14.14 5.78 -1.49
C GLY A 28 -12.83 6.58 -1.51
N ARG A 29 -12.08 6.54 -0.41
CA ARG A 29 -10.86 7.33 -0.21
C ARG A 29 -9.71 6.43 0.25
N LEU A 30 -8.60 6.47 -0.49
CA LEU A 30 -7.40 5.70 -0.22
C LEU A 30 -6.28 6.62 0.26
N PHE A 31 -5.58 6.21 1.31
CA PHE A 31 -4.32 6.81 1.72
C PHE A 31 -3.19 5.85 1.34
N ILE A 32 -2.19 6.38 0.64
CA ILE A 32 -1.02 5.65 0.19
C ILE A 32 0.18 6.23 0.93
N GLN A 33 0.92 5.37 1.61
CA GLN A 33 2.24 5.70 2.15
C GLN A 33 3.28 4.92 1.36
N TYR A 34 4.18 5.62 0.68
CA TYR A 34 5.18 5.03 -0.19
C TYR A 34 6.60 5.25 0.34
N THR A 35 7.45 4.23 0.21
CA THR A 35 8.87 4.27 0.55
C THR A 35 9.65 3.57 -0.56
N PRO A 36 10.36 4.34 -1.42
CA PRO A 36 11.19 3.76 -2.46
C PRO A 36 12.20 2.76 -1.93
N HIS A 37 12.48 1.72 -2.70
CA HIS A 37 13.37 0.63 -2.26
C HIS A 37 14.80 1.10 -1.92
N TYR A 38 15.28 2.17 -2.56
CA TYR A 38 16.62 2.71 -2.36
C TYR A 38 16.73 3.66 -1.15
N MET A 39 15.61 4.15 -0.61
CA MET A 39 15.62 5.17 0.44
C MET A 39 15.93 4.63 1.85
N GLY A 40 16.00 3.30 2.02
CA GLY A 40 16.14 2.68 3.33
C GLY A 40 14.99 3.04 4.28
N ALA A 41 14.97 2.46 5.48
CA ALA A 41 13.88 2.66 6.44
C ALA A 41 13.86 4.05 7.13
N CYS A 42 14.75 4.97 6.74
CA CYS A 42 15.08 6.17 7.53
C CYS A 42 14.57 7.50 6.95
N LEU A 43 13.91 7.49 5.79
CA LEU A 43 13.37 8.72 5.19
C LEU A 43 11.84 8.77 5.28
N PRO A 44 11.24 9.96 5.40
CA PRO A 44 9.81 10.10 5.60
C PRO A 44 9.05 9.51 4.40
N ALA A 45 8.15 8.58 4.67
CA ALA A 45 7.28 7.99 3.66
C ALA A 45 6.45 9.11 3.01
N GLN A 46 6.45 9.15 1.68
CA GLN A 46 5.59 10.07 0.95
C GLN A 46 4.15 9.61 1.14
N THR A 47 3.29 10.53 1.59
CA THR A 47 1.88 10.24 1.80
C THR A 47 1.06 10.92 0.71
N GLN A 48 0.25 10.14 0.02
CA GLN A 48 -0.68 10.60 -1.01
C GLN A 48 -2.09 10.14 -0.66
N VAL A 49 -3.07 10.91 -1.12
CA VAL A 49 -4.49 10.56 -1.00
C VAL A 49 -5.03 10.41 -2.41
N LEU A 50 -5.71 9.30 -2.66
CA LEU A 50 -6.50 9.09 -3.86
C LEU A 50 -7.99 9.07 -3.52
N LEU A 51 -8.78 9.72 -4.36
CA LEU A 51 -10.24 9.73 -4.33
C LEU A 51 -10.81 8.79 -5.37
N GLU A 52 -12.11 8.55 -5.30
CA GLU A 52 -12.85 7.74 -6.28
C GLU A 52 -12.58 8.20 -7.72
N GLY A 53 -12.23 7.24 -8.58
CA GLY A 53 -11.86 7.47 -9.98
C GLY A 53 -10.39 7.85 -10.20
N GLU A 54 -9.62 8.13 -9.15
CA GLU A 54 -8.20 8.49 -9.28
C GLU A 54 -7.29 7.26 -9.40
N LEU A 55 -6.22 7.43 -10.18
CA LEU A 55 -5.24 6.42 -10.52
C LEU A 55 -3.86 6.87 -10.09
N GLU A 56 -3.12 6.02 -9.38
CA GLU A 56 -1.70 6.21 -9.12
C GLU A 56 -0.86 5.21 -9.91
N LEU A 57 0.14 5.72 -10.63
CA LEU A 57 1.16 4.90 -11.28
C LEU A 57 2.41 4.90 -10.41
N THR A 58 2.76 3.73 -9.90
CA THR A 58 4.02 3.51 -9.19
C THR A 58 5.18 3.66 -10.17
N VAL A 59 5.81 4.84 -10.21
CA VAL A 59 6.93 5.14 -11.12
C VAL A 59 8.19 4.34 -10.76
N GLU A 60 8.37 4.07 -9.47
CA GLU A 60 9.54 3.39 -8.92
C GLU A 60 9.13 2.22 -8.03
N ALA A 61 9.95 1.17 -7.97
CA ALA A 61 9.66 0.04 -7.09
C ALA A 61 9.92 0.41 -5.61
N GLY A 62 9.07 -0.05 -4.72
CA GLY A 62 9.20 0.27 -3.30
C GLY A 62 8.16 -0.39 -2.40
N TRP A 63 8.32 -0.16 -1.11
CA TRP A 63 7.35 -0.59 -0.10
C TRP A 63 6.23 0.41 0.00
N LEU A 64 5.02 -0.10 0.25
CA LEU A 64 3.90 0.77 0.54
C LEU A 64 2.96 0.22 1.61
N SER A 65 2.20 1.14 2.18
CA SER A 65 1.04 0.87 3.03
C SER A 65 -0.18 1.57 2.45
N LEU A 66 -1.25 0.82 2.23
CA LEU A 66 -2.56 1.32 1.80
C LEU A 66 -3.51 1.26 2.98
N THR A 67 -4.23 2.35 3.23
CA THR A 67 -5.26 2.42 4.26
C THR A 67 -6.50 3.15 3.74
N GLY A 68 -7.65 2.76 4.26
CA GLY A 68 -8.94 3.39 3.98
C GLY A 68 -10.04 2.70 4.77
N ASP A 69 -11.25 3.27 4.72
CA ASP A 69 -12.41 2.74 5.40
C ASP A 69 -13.51 2.45 4.37
N GLY A 70 -13.69 1.16 4.04
CA GLY A 70 -14.62 0.71 3.01
C GLY A 70 -14.20 1.11 1.59
N VAL A 71 -12.90 1.29 1.36
CA VAL A 71 -12.35 1.69 0.05
C VAL A 71 -12.19 0.47 -0.85
N GLU A 72 -12.66 0.57 -2.09
CA GLU A 72 -12.53 -0.45 -3.11
C GLU A 72 -11.44 -0.03 -4.10
N ILE A 73 -10.44 -0.89 -4.27
CA ILE A 73 -9.28 -0.62 -5.12
C ILE A 73 -9.06 -1.73 -6.13
N LEU A 74 -8.57 -1.35 -7.30
CA LEU A 74 -8.08 -2.26 -8.33
C LEU A 74 -6.58 -2.04 -8.51
N ILE A 75 -5.81 -3.10 -8.39
CA ILE A 75 -4.37 -3.09 -8.56
C ILE A 75 -4.02 -3.83 -9.85
N ILE A 76 -3.31 -3.17 -10.76
CA ILE A 76 -2.94 -3.71 -12.07
C ILE A 76 -1.41 -3.78 -12.15
N ASP A 77 -0.90 -5.01 -12.17
CA ASP A 77 0.52 -5.32 -12.34
C ASP A 77 0.86 -5.58 -13.81
N PRO A 78 1.87 -4.93 -14.40
CA PRO A 78 2.29 -5.20 -15.77
C PRO A 78 2.89 -6.60 -16.00
N VAL A 79 3.36 -7.33 -14.97
CA VAL A 79 3.98 -8.66 -15.13
C VAL A 79 3.41 -9.67 -14.13
N PRO A 80 3.02 -10.89 -14.55
CA PRO A 80 2.55 -11.91 -13.61
C PRO A 80 3.72 -12.46 -12.78
N ALA A 81 4.01 -11.89 -11.62
CA ALA A 81 5.11 -12.37 -10.75
C ALA A 81 4.70 -12.55 -9.28
N ARG A 82 5.18 -13.66 -8.72
CA ARG A 82 5.06 -14.20 -7.35
C ARG A 82 5.49 -13.27 -6.19
N CYS A 83 5.77 -11.99 -6.43
CA CYS A 83 6.51 -11.12 -5.50
C CYS A 83 5.65 -10.03 -4.83
N TRP A 84 4.40 -9.86 -5.24
CA TRP A 84 3.52 -8.83 -4.69
C TRP A 84 2.79 -9.37 -3.48
N ILE A 85 3.51 -9.40 -2.37
CA ILE A 85 2.93 -9.79 -1.09
C ILE A 85 2.22 -8.56 -0.52
N LEU A 86 1.01 -8.27 -1.01
CA LEU A 86 0.07 -7.41 -0.30
C LEU A 86 -0.57 -8.24 0.81
N LYS A 87 -0.02 -8.09 2.02
CA LYS A 87 -0.60 -8.67 3.23
C LYS A 87 -1.52 -7.64 3.86
N ILE A 88 -2.77 -8.01 4.01
CA ILE A 88 -3.71 -7.27 4.84
C ILE A 88 -3.40 -7.60 6.29
N GLN A 89 -3.17 -6.56 7.08
CA GLN A 89 -3.01 -6.64 8.52
C GLN A 89 -4.15 -5.86 9.14
N GLU A 90 -4.87 -6.47 10.07
CA GLU A 90 -5.81 -5.76 10.93
C GLU A 90 -5.01 -5.00 11.98
N LEU A 91 -5.17 -3.69 12.05
CA LEU A 91 -4.70 -2.91 13.18
C LEU A 91 -5.64 -3.22 14.34
N LEU A 92 -5.17 -4.05 15.27
CA LEU A 92 -5.88 -4.24 16.54
C LEU A 92 -6.11 -2.86 17.19
N PRO A 93 -7.33 -2.54 17.66
CA PRO A 93 -7.59 -1.30 18.36
C PRO A 93 -6.71 -1.25 19.62
N GLY A 94 -5.66 -0.43 19.57
CA GLY A 94 -4.67 -0.29 20.65
C GLY A 94 -3.19 -0.46 20.26
N PHE A 95 -2.84 -0.73 19.00
CA PHE A 95 -1.45 -0.90 18.59
C PHE A 95 -0.68 0.44 18.56
N LYS A 96 -0.21 0.89 19.73
CA LYS A 96 0.76 1.98 19.89
C LYS A 96 2.16 1.48 19.51
N GLY A 97 2.65 1.93 18.35
CA GLY A 97 4.07 1.99 18.04
C GLY A 97 4.69 0.71 17.49
N LEU A 98 5.33 0.85 16.33
CA LEU A 98 6.46 0.00 15.96
C LEU A 98 7.47 0.02 17.12
N LYS A 99 7.60 -1.07 17.87
CA LYS A 99 8.88 -1.36 18.52
C LYS A 99 9.83 -1.77 17.39
N ALA A 100 10.78 -0.90 17.11
CA ALA A 100 11.94 -1.19 16.29
C ALA A 100 12.51 -2.56 16.70
N TYR A 101 12.62 -3.47 15.75
CA TYR A 101 13.38 -4.70 15.90
C TYR A 101 14.85 -4.31 16.16
N LYS A 102 15.25 -4.33 17.44
CA LYS A 102 16.65 -4.31 17.83
C LYS A 102 17.15 -5.74 17.67
N LYS A 103 17.93 -6.00 16.62
CA LYS A 103 18.64 -7.27 16.46
C LYS A 103 19.76 -7.35 17.51
N SER A 104 19.83 -8.49 18.19
CA SER A 104 20.87 -8.92 19.13
C SER A 104 22.27 -8.83 18.55
#